data_AF-A0A257BA22-F1
#
_entry.id   AF-A0A257BA22-F1
#
_cell.length_a   1.000
_cell.length_b   1.000
_cell.length_c   1.000
_cell.angle_alpha   90.00
_cell.angle_beta   90.00
_cell.angle_gamma   90.00
#
_symmetry.space_group_name_H-M   'P 1'
#
loop_
_entity.id
_entity.type
_entity.pdbx_description
1 polymer ?
#
loop_
_entity_poly.entity_id
_entity_poly.type
_entity_poly.pdbx_seq_one_letter_code
_entity_poly.pdbx_strand_id
1 'polypeptide(L)'
;MLPSTALTALGLIAGALTSFSFALQAWRSWRTKSVKDVSGGMYVVFSAGVLLWLTYGLLRHDVALIVWNALTLVLVALILMLKFRYQQRSAAK
;
A
#
# COMPACT_ATOMS: atom_id res chain seq x y z
N MET A 1 18.30 23.81 -8.93
CA MET A 1 17.63 22.55 -9.27
C MET A 1 18.36 21.41 -8.56
N LEU A 2 17.66 20.44 -7.95
CA LEU A 2 18.32 19.30 -7.33
C LEU A 2 19.00 18.43 -8.41
N PRO A 3 20.18 17.85 -8.15
CA PRO A 3 20.78 16.90 -9.06
C PRO A 3 19.85 15.69 -9.22
N SER A 4 19.80 15.12 -10.43
CA SER A 4 18.93 13.99 -10.78
C SER A 4 19.08 12.80 -9.83
N THR A 5 20.29 12.56 -9.34
CA THR A 5 20.61 11.52 -8.36
C THR A 5 19.91 11.75 -7.01
N ALA A 6 19.86 12.99 -6.52
CA ALA A 6 19.20 13.34 -5.26
C ALA A 6 17.68 13.15 -5.36
N LEU A 7 17.08 13.48 -6.51
CA LEU A 7 15.65 13.28 -6.75
C LEU A 7 15.28 11.78 -6.78
N THR A 8 16.08 10.96 -7.45
CA THR A 8 15.89 9.51 -7.47
C THR A 8 16.01 8.89 -6.07
N ALA A 9 17.03 9.27 -5.30
CA ALA A 9 17.20 8.78 -3.94
C ALA A 9 16.01 9.15 -3.04
N LEU A 10 15.53 10.39 -3.12
CA LEU A 10 14.34 10.83 -2.40
C LEU A 10 13.11 10.00 -2.76
N GLY A 11 12.86 9.77 -4.06
CA GLY A 11 11.75 8.95 -4.53
C GLY A 11 11.81 7.50 -4.05
N LEU A 12 13.02 6.91 -4.03
CA LEU A 12 13.23 5.56 -3.52
C LEU A 12 12.97 5.46 -2.01
N ILE A 13 13.50 6.40 -1.22
CA ILE A 13 13.30 6.42 0.24
C ILE A 13 11.83 6.67 0.58
N ALA A 14 11.19 7.63 -0.09
CA ALA A 14 9.77 7.94 0.12
C ALA A 14 8.88 6.73 -0.20
N GLY A 15 9.12 6.07 -1.34
CA GLY A 15 8.39 4.88 -1.75
C GLY A 15 8.61 3.69 -0.83
N ALA A 16 9.84 3.50 -0.34
CA ALA A 16 10.15 2.47 0.64
C ALA A 16 9.38 2.70 1.94
N LEU A 17 9.52 3.88 2.56
CA LEU A 17 8.88 4.20 3.84
C LEU A 17 7.35 4.02 3.79
N THR A 18 6.72 4.53 2.73
CA THR A 18 5.28 4.40 2.54
C THR A 18 4.85 2.95 2.32
N SER A 19 5.51 2.21 1.43
CA SER A 19 5.20 0.79 1.15
C SER A 19 5.41 -0.08 2.40
N PHE A 20 6.53 0.10 3.11
CA PHE A 20 6.83 -0.68 4.33
C PHE A 20 5.83 -0.41 5.46
N SER A 21 5.22 0.78 5.53
CA SER A 21 4.15 1.03 6.50
C SER A 21 2.96 0.09 6.31
N PHE A 22 2.60 -0.23 5.06
CA PHE A 22 1.56 -1.20 4.74
C PHE A 22 2.00 -2.64 5.03
N ALA A 23 3.28 -2.97 4.77
CA ALA A 23 3.81 -4.28 5.16
C ALA A 23 3.73 -4.50 6.68
N LEU A 24 4.08 -3.48 7.48
CA LEU A 24 3.96 -3.51 8.94
C LEU A 24 2.51 -3.69 9.38
N GLN A 25 1.57 -2.99 8.74
CA GLN A 25 0.14 -3.14 9.01
C GLN A 25 -0.37 -4.54 8.65
N ALA A 26 0.00 -5.08 7.49
CA ALA A 26 -0.38 -6.42 7.07
C ALA A 26 0.16 -7.48 8.05
N TRP A 27 1.42 -7.34 8.46
CA TRP A 27 2.04 -8.20 9.46
C TRP A 27 1.33 -8.12 10.80
N ARG A 28 1.03 -6.91 11.30
CA ARG A 28 0.29 -6.72 12.56
C ARG A 28 -1.09 -7.37 12.49
N SER A 29 -1.85 -7.14 11.43
CA SER A 29 -3.17 -7.75 11.23
C SER A 29 -3.09 -9.28 11.15
N TRP A 30 -2.07 -9.83 10.48
CA TRP A 30 -1.87 -11.26 10.41
C TRP A 30 -1.44 -11.87 11.75
N ARG A 31 -0.62 -11.18 12.54
CA ARG A 31 -0.13 -11.64 13.84
C ARG A 31 -1.21 -11.61 14.92
N THR A 32 -1.96 -10.51 15.02
CA THR A 32 -3.02 -10.33 16.03
C THR A 32 -4.34 -11.00 15.65
N LYS A 33 -4.49 -11.44 14.38
CA LYS A 33 -5.75 -11.93 13.82
C LYS A 33 -6.91 -10.95 14.00
N SER A 34 -6.60 -9.65 14.14
CA SER A 34 -7.57 -8.59 14.38
C SER A 34 -7.39 -7.45 13.39
N VAL A 35 -8.53 -6.93 12.95
CA VAL A 35 -8.67 -5.88 11.94
C VAL A 35 -9.76 -4.89 12.35
N LYS A 36 -10.12 -4.84 13.65
CA LYS A 36 -11.22 -4.00 14.16
C LYS A 36 -11.02 -2.53 13.79
N ASP A 37 -9.80 -2.04 13.97
CA ASP A 37 -9.45 -0.63 13.76
C ASP A 37 -9.03 -0.31 12.31
N VAL A 38 -9.01 -1.31 11.42
CA VAL A 38 -8.66 -1.14 10.01
C VAL A 38 -9.92 -0.72 9.24
N SER A 39 -9.95 0.50 8.71
CA SER A 39 -11.06 0.99 7.89
C SER A 39 -11.01 0.43 6.47
N GLY A 40 -11.95 -0.45 6.10
CA GLY A 40 -12.00 -1.03 4.75
C GLY A 40 -12.22 0.03 3.66
N GLY A 41 -13.10 0.99 3.90
CA GLY A 41 -13.38 2.08 2.95
C GLY A 41 -12.16 2.94 2.66
N MET A 42 -11.34 3.23 3.69
CA MET A 42 -10.07 3.95 3.53
C MET A 42 -9.15 3.22 2.55
N TYR A 43 -8.96 1.91 2.74
CA TYR A 43 -8.08 1.11 1.88
C TYR A 43 -8.61 0.96 0.45
N VAL A 44 -9.93 0.95 0.23
CA VAL A 44 -10.52 0.94 -1.11
C VAL A 44 -10.23 2.25 -1.85
N VAL A 45 -10.52 3.40 -1.23
CA VAL A 45 -10.24 4.71 -1.83
C VAL A 45 -8.74 4.90 -2.06
N PHE A 46 -7.91 4.49 -1.09
CA PHE A 46 -6.47 4.51 -1.22
C PHE A 46 -5.99 3.65 -2.41
N SER A 47 -6.53 2.44 -2.59
CA SER A 47 -6.21 1.58 -3.74
C SER A 47 -6.52 2.25 -5.08
N ALA A 48 -7.67 2.95 -5.18
CA ALA A 48 -8.01 3.70 -6.38
C ALA A 48 -6.99 4.82 -6.65
N GLY A 49 -6.57 5.56 -5.63
CA GLY A 49 -5.51 6.56 -5.74
C GLY A 49 -4.18 5.98 -6.20
N VAL A 50 -3.77 4.85 -5.63
CA VAL A 50 -2.51 4.17 -6.01
C VAL A 50 -2.57 3.61 -7.43
N LEU A 51 -3.72 3.11 -7.89
CA LEU A 51 -3.92 2.71 -9.30
C LEU A 51 -3.77 3.89 -10.25
N LEU A 52 -4.31 5.07 -9.90
CA LEU A 52 -4.13 6.28 -10.69
C LEU A 52 -2.66 6.72 -10.71
N TRP A 53 -1.97 6.67 -9.57
CA TRP A 53 -0.53 6.99 -9.50
C TRP A 53 0.34 6.00 -10.27
N LEU A 54 0.02 4.71 -10.25
CA LEU A 54 0.68 3.69 -11.05
C LEU A 54 0.49 3.97 -12.54
N THR A 55 -0.74 4.27 -12.95
CA THR A 55 -1.07 4.64 -14.33
C THR A 55 -0.30 5.90 -14.76
N TYR A 56 -0.25 6.91 -13.89
CA TYR A 56 0.53 8.11 -14.12
C TYR A 56 2.03 7.82 -14.26
N GLY A 57 2.60 6.98 -13.38
CA GLY A 57 3.99 6.54 -13.45
C GLY A 57 4.33 5.82 -14.76
N LEU A 58 3.44 4.94 -15.23
CA LEU A 58 3.57 4.27 -16.53
C LEU A 58 3.61 5.27 -17.69
N LEU A 59 2.68 6.23 -17.71
CA LEU A 59 2.63 7.28 -18.74
C LEU A 59 3.84 8.22 -18.70
N ARG A 60 4.47 8.38 -17.53
CA ARG A 60 5.68 9.18 -17.32
C ARG A 60 6.98 8.41 -17.54
N HIS A 61 6.92 7.09 -17.74
CA HIS A 61 8.09 6.20 -17.70
C HIS A 61 8.93 6.36 -16.42
N ASP A 62 8.29 6.66 -15.28
CA ASP A 62 8.95 6.84 -13.99
C ASP A 62 9.00 5.51 -13.23
N VAL A 63 10.17 4.88 -13.22
CA VAL A 63 10.41 3.57 -12.60
C VAL A 63 10.12 3.59 -11.10
N ALA A 64 10.43 4.68 -10.39
CA ALA A 64 10.20 4.75 -8.96
C ALA A 64 8.70 4.76 -8.65
N LEU A 65 7.92 5.58 -9.36
CA LEU A 65 6.46 5.59 -9.21
C LEU A 65 5.84 4.24 -9.55
N ILE A 66 6.29 3.58 -10.62
CA ILE A 66 5.76 2.29 -11.04
C ILE A 66 6.01 1.22 -9.97
N VAL A 67 7.27 1.05 -9.55
CA VAL A 67 7.65 -0.02 -8.61
C VAL A 67 6.95 0.15 -7.27
N TRP A 68 6.96 1.35 -6.70
CA TRP A 68 6.42 1.57 -5.36
C TRP A 68 4.89 1.52 -5.31
N ASN A 69 4.18 2.05 -6.31
CA ASN A 69 2.73 1.97 -6.34
C ASN A 69 2.25 0.53 -6.63
N ALA A 70 2.95 -0.23 -7.48
CA ALA A 70 2.65 -1.64 -7.70
C ALA A 70 2.83 -2.47 -6.42
N LEU A 71 3.95 -2.29 -5.71
CA LEU A 71 4.18 -2.96 -4.42
C LEU A 71 3.13 -2.57 -3.38
N THR A 72 2.80 -1.28 -3.29
CA THR A 72 1.77 -0.78 -2.37
C THR A 72 0.41 -1.40 -2.64
N LEU A 73 0.01 -1.55 -3.91
CA LEU A 73 -1.25 -2.21 -4.28
C LEU A 73 -1.32 -3.66 -3.79
N VAL A 74 -0.24 -4.42 -3.94
CA VAL A 74 -0.18 -5.81 -3.45
C VAL A 74 -0.34 -5.86 -1.93
N LEU A 75 0.35 -4.98 -1.20
CA LEU A 75 0.28 -4.94 0.27
C LEU A 75 -1.10 -4.51 0.77
N VAL A 76 -1.70 -3.50 0.14
CA VAL A 76 -3.06 -3.05 0.46
C VAL A 76 -4.09 -4.13 0.16
N ALA A 77 -3.97 -4.83 -0.98
CA ALA A 77 -4.84 -5.95 -1.30
C ALA A 77 -4.76 -7.07 -0.25
N LEU A 78 -3.54 -7.37 0.25
CA LEU A 78 -3.34 -8.31 1.34
C LEU A 78 -4.03 -7.85 2.63
N ILE A 79 -3.94 -6.56 3.00
CA ILE A 79 -4.63 -6.00 4.17
C ILE A 79 -6.15 -6.13 4.02
N LEU A 80 -6.71 -5.80 2.85
CA LEU A 80 -8.14 -5.95 2.56
C LEU A 80 -8.58 -7.41 2.63
N MET A 81 -7.80 -8.34 2.09
CA MET A 81 -8.08 -9.77 2.20
C MET A 81 -8.12 -10.23 3.67
N LEU A 82 -7.14 -9.81 4.48
CA LEU A 82 -7.13 -10.10 5.92
C LEU A 82 -8.33 -9.47 6.64
N LYS A 83 -8.73 -8.26 6.25
CA LYS A 83 -9.91 -7.56 6.78
C LYS A 83 -11.17 -8.40 6.56
N PHE A 84 -11.44 -8.83 5.33
CA PHE A 84 -12.60 -9.66 5.01
C PHE A 84 -12.56 -11.01 5.75
N ARG A 85 -11.41 -11.70 5.75
CA ARG A 85 -11.26 -13.00 6.42
C ARG A 85 -11.54 -12.94 7.92
N TYR A 86 -11.03 -11.92 8.61
CA TYR A 86 -11.18 -11.84 10.07
C TYR A 86 -12.51 -11.20 10.50
N GLN A 87 -13.13 -10.34 9.68
CA GLN A 87 -14.49 -9.89 9.94
C GLN A 87 -15.50 -11.05 9.90
N GLN A 88 -15.40 -11.94 8.91
CA GLN A 88 -16.30 -13.10 8.82
C GLN A 88 -16.20 -14.02 10.04
N ARG A 89 -15.00 -14.20 10.61
CA ARG A 89 -14.81 -14.98 11.86
C ARG A 89 -15.44 -14.35 13.09
N SER A 90 -15.56 -13.02 13.13
CA SER A 90 -16.25 -12.33 14.23
C SER A 90 -17.76 -12.35 14.09
N ALA A 91 -18.30 -12.44 12.86
CA ALA A 91 -19.75 -12.52 12.63
C ALA A 91 -20.30 -13.96 12.72
N ALA A 92 -19.44 -14.98 12.57
CA ALA A 92 -19.79 -16.39 12.71
C ALA A 92 -19.67 -16.93 14.15
N LYS A 93 -19.31 -16.07 15.11
CA LYS A 93 -19.34 -16.33 16.56
C LYS A 93 -20.50 -15.56 17.16
#